data_AF-A0A5B8N925-F1
#
_entry.id   AF-A0A5B8N925-F1
#
_cell.length_a   1.000
_cell.length_b   1.000
_cell.length_c   1.000
_cell.angle_alpha   90.00
_cell.angle_beta   90.00
_cell.angle_gamma   90.00
#
_symmetry.space_group_name_H-M   'P 1'
#
loop_
_entity.id
_entity.type
_entity.pdbx_description
1 polymer ?
#
loop_
_entity_poly.entity_id
_entity_poly.type
_entity_poly.pdbx_seq_one_letter_code
_entity_poly.pdbx_strand_id
1 'polypeptide(L)' 'MAECADCKALVGRNAAVSPHAELLLHSQAGINFGATATGHVEYYVCHACGTKWERIVARSEPDAVWRHTDRPLD' A
#
# COMPACT_ATOMS: atom_id res chain seq x y z
N MET A 1 13.05 -12.90 -6.37
CA MET A 1 13.11 -11.85 -7.39
C MET A 1 13.76 -10.63 -6.76
N ALA A 2 14.61 -9.90 -7.49
CA ALA A 2 15.17 -8.64 -7.01
C ALA A 2 14.14 -7.52 -7.19
N GLU A 3 14.07 -6.58 -6.23
CA GLU A 3 13.18 -5.43 -6.31
C GLU A 3 13.58 -4.50 -7.48
N CYS A 4 12.59 -3.91 -8.16
CA CYS A 4 12.86 -2.92 -9.22
C CYS A 4 13.50 -1.65 -8.62
N ALA A 5 14.15 -0.84 -9.47
CA ALA A 5 14.82 0.37 -9.02
C ALA A 5 13.87 1.34 -8.29
N ASP A 6 12.64 1.46 -8.77
CA ASP A 6 11.61 2.32 -8.17
C ASP A 6 11.18 1.81 -6.79
N CYS A 7 10.86 0.51 -6.66
CA CYS A 7 10.57 -0.09 -5.35
C CYS A 7 11.76 0.06 -4.40
N LYS A 8 12.99 -0.23 -4.86
CA LYS A 8 14.21 -0.15 -4.05
C LYS A 8 14.52 1.26 -3.55
N ALA A 9 14.20 2.30 -4.34
CA ALA A 9 14.37 3.70 -3.94
C ALA A 9 13.44 4.10 -2.78
N LEU A 10 12.39 3.31 -2.55
CA LEU A 10 11.30 3.61 -1.63
C LEU A 10 11.26 2.62 -0.44
N VAL A 11 12.10 1.57 -0.45
CA VAL A 11 12.32 0.68 0.69
C VAL A 11 12.71 1.48 1.93
N GLY A 12 11.92 1.33 2.99
CA GLY A 12 12.12 2.03 4.26
C GLY A 12 11.66 3.49 4.27
N ARG A 13 10.98 3.97 3.21
CA ARG A 13 10.41 5.31 3.14
C ARG A 13 8.88 5.26 3.05
N ASN A 14 8.26 6.07 3.89
CA ASN A 14 6.83 6.36 3.81
C ASN A 14 6.60 7.36 2.67
N ALA A 15 5.77 7.02 1.67
CA ALA A 15 5.43 7.93 0.58
C ALA A 15 3.98 8.42 0.71
N ALA A 16 3.73 9.71 0.46
CA ALA A 16 2.38 10.29 0.48
C ALA A 16 1.65 10.16 -0.87
N VAL A 17 2.38 9.81 -1.93
CA VAL A 17 1.87 9.64 -3.30
C VAL A 17 2.18 8.25 -3.82
N SER A 18 1.47 7.82 -4.88
CA SER A 18 1.70 6.52 -5.51
C SER A 18 3.20 6.34 -5.82
N PRO A 19 3.85 5.28 -5.31
CA PRO A 19 5.31 5.14 -5.38
C PRO A 19 5.83 5.04 -6.82
N HIS A 20 5.08 4.42 -7.73
CA HIS A 20 5.31 4.43 -9.18
C HIS A 20 4.11 3.85 -9.96
N ALA A 21 4.11 3.99 -11.29
CA ALA A 21 3.00 3.57 -12.16
C ALA A 21 2.73 2.05 -12.17
N GLU A 22 3.77 1.22 -12.02
CA GLU A 22 3.63 -0.25 -12.02
C GLU A 22 2.98 -0.84 -10.73
N LEU A 23 2.54 0.00 -9.78
CA LEU A 23 1.82 -0.46 -8.58
C LEU A 23 0.33 -0.60 -8.87
N LEU A 24 -0.12 -1.84 -8.95
CA LEU A 24 -1.51 -2.17 -9.24
C LEU A 24 -2.25 -2.54 -7.95
N LEU A 25 -3.45 -2.01 -7.77
CA LEU A 25 -4.32 -2.38 -6.65
C LEU A 25 -4.66 -3.86 -6.78
N HIS A 26 -4.30 -4.63 -5.76
CA HIS A 26 -4.53 -6.06 -5.70
C HIS A 26 -5.80 -6.38 -4.89
N SER A 27 -5.92 -5.82 -3.69
CA SER A 27 -7.08 -6.02 -2.82
C SER A 27 -7.26 -4.86 -1.85
N GLN A 28 -8.42 -4.79 -1.21
CA GLN A 28 -8.72 -3.77 -0.20
C GLN A 28 -9.47 -4.41 0.97
N ALA A 29 -9.11 -4.04 2.19
CA ALA A 29 -9.71 -4.52 3.42
C ALA A 29 -10.28 -3.37 4.24
N GLY A 30 -11.56 -3.43 4.61
CA GLY A 30 -12.19 -2.42 5.45
C GLY A 30 -11.60 -2.41 6.86
N ILE A 31 -11.32 -1.23 7.41
CA ILE A 31 -10.93 -1.03 8.80
C ILE A 31 -12.12 -0.44 9.56
N ASN A 32 -12.63 -1.21 10.51
CA ASN A 32 -13.69 -0.75 11.41
C ASN A 32 -13.07 -0.13 12.65
N PHE A 33 -13.16 1.19 12.77
CA PHE A 33 -12.88 1.89 14.03
C PHE A 33 -14.21 2.08 14.77
N GLY A 34 -14.65 1.05 15.49
CA GLY A 34 -15.93 1.04 16.21
C GLY A 34 -17.13 0.61 15.33
N ALA A 35 -18.31 1.19 15.57
CA ALA A 35 -19.57 0.83 14.90
C ALA A 35 -19.73 1.40 13.47
N THR A 36 -18.78 2.19 13.00
CA THR A 36 -18.79 2.76 11.64
C THR A 36 -17.47 2.41 10.95
N ALA A 37 -17.53 1.98 9.69
CA ALA A 37 -16.34 1.79 8.89
C ALA A 37 -15.73 3.17 8.59
N THR A 38 -14.55 3.44 9.16
CA THR A 38 -13.92 4.77 9.11
C THR A 38 -12.70 4.79 8.19
N GLY A 39 -12.32 3.66 7.59
CA GLY A 39 -11.24 3.58 6.61
C GLY A 39 -11.12 2.20 5.97
N HIS A 40 -10.11 2.06 5.11
CA HIS A 40 -9.73 0.80 4.48
C HIS A 40 -8.21 0.76 4.27
N VAL A 41 -7.65 -0.45 4.27
CA VAL A 41 -6.28 -0.70 3.77
C VAL A 41 -6.40 -1.11 2.32
N GLU A 42 -5.65 -0.47 1.45
CA GLU A 42 -5.45 -0.86 0.06
C GLU A 42 -4.13 -1.61 -0.04
N TYR A 43 -4.15 -2.78 -0.65
CA TYR A 43 -2.96 -3.59 -0.91
C TYR A 43 -2.63 -3.54 -2.39
N TYR A 44 -1.38 -3.24 -2.70
CA TYR A 44 -0.87 -3.09 -4.06
C TYR A 44 0.27 -4.06 -4.30
N VAL A 45 0.40 -4.49 -5.54
CA VAL A 45 1.51 -5.34 -6.00
C VAL A 45 2.17 -4.67 -7.20
N CYS A 46 3.49 -4.54 -7.14
CA CYS A 46 4.29 -4.08 -8.27
C CYS A 46 4.29 -5.16 -9.35
N HIS A 47 3.77 -4.84 -10.53
CA HIS A 47 3.74 -5.77 -11.65
C HIS A 47 5.15 -6.16 -12.14
N ALA A 48 6.13 -5.25 -12.05
CA ALA A 48 7.48 -5.47 -12.54
C ALA A 48 8.33 -6.41 -11.65
N CYS A 49 8.18 -6.36 -10.33
CA CYS A 49 9.02 -7.13 -9.40
C CYS A 49 8.27 -7.92 -8.33
N GLY A 50 6.93 -7.80 -8.26
CA GLY A 50 6.10 -8.50 -7.29
C GLY A 50 6.14 -7.92 -5.87
N THR A 51 6.82 -6.79 -5.66
CA THR A 51 6.89 -6.15 -4.34
C THR A 51 5.50 -5.70 -3.90
N LYS A 52 5.18 -5.98 -2.65
CA LYS A 52 3.88 -5.68 -2.05
C LYS A 52 3.93 -4.40 -1.25
N TRP A 53 2.84 -3.65 -1.33
CA TRP A 53 2.66 -2.38 -0.67
C TRP A 53 1.29 -2.32 -0.04
N GLU A 54 1.18 -1.61 1.07
CA GLU A 54 -0.09 -1.28 1.70
C GLU A 54 -0.22 0.23 1.87
N ARG A 55 -1.45 0.70 1.78
CA ARG A 55 -1.82 2.09 1.99
C ARG A 55 -3.06 2.14 2.87
N ILE A 56 -2.94 2.81 4.01
CA ILE A 56 -4.06 2.97 4.94
C ILE A 56 -4.79 4.26 4.56
N VAL A 57 -6.02 4.13 4.10
CA VAL A 57 -6.91 5.25 3.77
C VAL A 57 -7.95 5.36 4.88
N ALA A 58 -7.73 6.28 5.82
CA ALA A 58 -8.72 6.60 6.84
C ALA A 58 -9.46 7.89 6.49
N ARG A 59 -10.76 7.93 6.76
CA ARG A 59 -11.60 9.12 6.52
C ARG A 59 -11.11 10.35 7.31
N SER A 60 -10.50 10.12 8.47
CA SER A 60 -9.94 11.16 9.33
C SER A 60 -8.51 11.59 8.92
N GLU A 61 -7.81 10.79 8.12
CA GLU A 61 -6.43 11.04 7.68
C GLU A 61 -6.32 10.83 6.17
N PRO A 62 -6.56 11.89 5.36
CA PRO A 62 -6.53 11.79 3.90
C PRO A 62 -5.11 11.58 3.34
N ASP A 63 -4.08 11.90 4.14
CA ASP A 63 -2.67 11.62 3.84
C ASP A 63 -2.34 10.14 4.04
N ALA A 64 -2.95 9.32 3.19
CA ALA A 64 -2.77 7.88 3.20
C ALA A 64 -1.36 7.51 2.75
N VAL A 65 -0.55 7.07 3.71
CA VAL A 65 0.87 6.74 3.54
C VAL A 65 1.03 5.34 2.95
N TRP A 66 1.85 5.24 1.92
CA TRP A 66 2.32 3.98 1.34
C TRP A 66 3.44 3.37 2.17
N ARG A 67 3.32 2.08 2.45
CA ARG A 67 4.27 1.30 3.24
C ARG A 67 4.57 -0.01 2.53
N HIS A 68 5.82 -0.45 2.58
CA HIS A 68 6.15 -1.82 2.22
C HIS A 68 5.46 -2.78 3.18
N THR A 69 4.92 -3.87 2.63
CA THR A 69 4.35 -4.95 3.44
C THR A 69 4.90 -6.27 2.96
N ASP A 70 5.27 -7.15 3.90
CA ASP A 70 5.61 -8.53 3.58
C ASP A 70 4.43 -9.48 3.83
N ARG A 71 3.26 -8.91 4.20
CA ARG A 71 2.09 -9.72 4.49
C ARG A 71 1.70 -10.59 3.29
N PRO A 72 1.26 -11.84 3.54
CA PRO A 72 0.55 -12.59 2.51
C PRO A 72 -0.70 -11.79 2.14
N LEU A 73 -0.81 -11.46 0.85
CA LEU A 73 -2.02 -10.91 0.28
C LEU A 73 -2.78 -12.14 -0.22
N ASP A 74 -3.98 -12.35 0.30
CA ASP A 74 -4.89 -13.45 -0.06
C ASP A 74 -5.82 -13.03 -1.20
#